data_AF-A0A2H0XD10-F1
#
_entry.id   AF-A0A2H0XD10-F1
#
_cell.length_a   1.000
_cell.length_b   1.000
_cell.length_c   1.000
_cell.angle_alpha   90.00
_cell.angle_beta   90.00
_cell.angle_gamma   90.00
#
_symmetry.space_group_name_H-M   'P 1'
#
loop_
_entity.id
_entity.type
_entity.pdbx_description
1 polymer ?
#
loop_
_entity_poly.entity_id
_entity_poly.type
_entity_poly.pdbx_seq_one_letter_code
_entity_poly.pdbx_strand_id
1 'polypeptide(L)' 'MTIEKKIWGEYFDKVASGEKNFDLRLADWKISVGDTLILREWNKDKKEYTGR' A
#
# COMPACT_ATOMS: atom_id res chain seq x y z
N MET A 1 8.76 1.78 12.86
CA MET A 1 9.51 2.06 11.60
C MET A 1 8.52 2.41 10.51
N THR A 2 8.90 3.24 9.53
CA THR A 2 8.03 3.55 8.39
C THR A 2 8.50 2.76 7.18
N ILE A 3 7.57 2.08 6.51
CA ILE A 3 7.84 1.24 5.36
C ILE A 3 6.92 1.67 4.22
N GLU A 4 7.49 1.94 3.05
CA GLU A 4 6.73 2.35 1.86
C GLU A 4 6.51 1.17 0.92
N LYS A 5 5.27 1.01 0.44
CA LYS A 5 4.91 0.01 -0.56
C LYS A 5 3.95 0.59 -1.59
N LYS A 6 3.99 0.04 -2.80
CA LYS A 6 2.99 0.33 -3.84
C LYS A 6 1.66 -0.35 -3.50
N ILE A 7 0.58 0.31 -3.88
CA ILE A 7 -0.76 -0.24 -3.94
C ILE A 7 -1.42 0.17 -5.26
N TRP A 8 -2.28 -0.68 -5.79
CA TRP A 8 -3.04 -0.40 -6.99
C TRP A 8 -4.25 0.47 -6.65
N GLY A 9 -4.68 1.33 -7.57
CA GLY A 9 -5.79 2.25 -7.31
C GLY A 9 -7.07 1.56 -6.83
N GLU A 10 -7.41 0.40 -7.40
CA GLU A 10 -8.59 -0.39 -6.99
C GLU A 10 -8.58 -0.81 -5.50
N TYR A 11 -7.40 -0.97 -4.91
CA TYR A 11 -7.25 -1.30 -3.49
C TYR A 11 -7.00 -0.06 -2.65
N PHE A 12 -6.37 0.98 -3.22
CA PHE A 12 -6.10 2.23 -2.51
C PHE A 12 -7.39 2.82 -1.97
N ASP A 13 -8.42 2.95 -2.81
CA ASP A 13 -9.69 3.54 -2.40
C ASP A 13 -10.40 2.69 -1.33
N LYS A 14 -10.26 1.35 -1.37
CA LYS A 14 -10.83 0.45 -0.35
C LYS A 14 -10.11 0.54 0.99
N VAL A 15 -8.79 0.74 0.97
CA VAL A 15 -8.02 0.97 2.20
C VAL A 15 -8.33 2.36 2.77
N ALA A 16 -8.39 3.37 1.91
CA ALA A 16 -8.70 4.74 2.30
C ALA A 16 -10.13 4.88 2.87
N SER A 17 -11.10 4.12 2.36
CA SER A 17 -12.47 4.09 2.89
C SER A 17 -12.62 3.29 4.19
N GLY A 18 -11.62 2.47 4.54
CA GLY A 18 -11.69 1.53 5.65
C GLY A 18 -12.45 0.22 5.35
N GLU A 19 -12.99 0.04 4.13
CA GLU A 19 -13.60 -1.23 3.69
C GLU A 19 -12.60 -2.39 3.75
N LYS A 20 -11.33 -2.11 3.44
CA LYS A 20 -10.23 -3.07 3.47
C LYS A 20 -9.20 -2.67 4.52
N ASN A 21 -9.11 -3.46 5.58
CA ASN A 21 -8.21 -3.23 6.72
C ASN A 21 -6.99 -4.17 6.75
N PHE A 22 -6.65 -4.81 5.63
CA PHE A 22 -5.51 -5.74 5.53
C PHE A 22 -4.85 -5.68 4.17
N ASP A 23 -3.56 -6.00 4.10
CA ASP A 23 -2.78 -6.14 2.87
C ASP A 23 -1.99 -7.46 2.93
N LEU A 24 -2.19 -8.34 1.95
CA LEU A 24 -1.55 -9.66 1.89
C LEU A 24 -0.39 -9.61 0.91
N ARG A 25 0.81 -9.95 1.37
CA ARG A 25 2.05 -9.92 0.57
C ARG A 25 2.93 -11.12 0.85
N LEU A 26 3.83 -11.39 -0.07
CA LEU A 26 4.98 -12.26 0.20
C LEU A 26 5.81 -11.62 1.34
N ALA A 27 6.25 -12.45 2.28
CA ALA A 27 7.03 -12.04 3.44
C ALA A 27 8.52 -11.91 3.11
N ASP A 28 8.85 -11.16 2.05
CA ASP A 28 10.22 -10.91 1.57
C ASP A 28 10.88 -9.68 2.22
N TRP A 29 10.26 -9.12 3.27
CA TRP A 29 10.69 -7.92 3.97
C TRP A 29 10.34 -7.99 5.46
N LYS A 30 11.09 -7.23 6.28
CA LYS A 30 10.86 -7.16 7.72
C LYS A 30 9.78 -6.12 8.05
N ILE A 31 8.79 -6.54 8.81
CA ILE A 31 7.76 -5.68 9.41
C ILE A 31 7.34 -6.30 10.75
N SER A 32 7.02 -5.45 11.73
CA SER A 32 6.57 -5.86 13.06
C SER A 32 5.31 -5.09 13.47
N VAL A 33 4.61 -5.60 14.48
CA VAL A 33 3.48 -4.88 15.10
C VAL A 33 3.97 -3.53 15.62
N GLY A 34 3.23 -2.47 15.31
CA GLY A 34 3.58 -1.08 15.66
C GLY A 34 4.34 -0.32 14.57
N ASP A 35 4.75 -0.97 13.49
CA ASP A 35 5.27 -0.28 12.31
C ASP A 35 4.16 0.39 11.50
N THR A 36 4.54 1.45 10.76
CA THR A 36 3.64 2.18 9.86
C THR A 36 3.91 1.78 8.42
N LEU A 37 2.88 1.29 7.73
CA LEU A 37 2.93 0.99 6.30
C LEU A 37 2.31 2.16 5.52
N ILE A 38 3.13 2.85 4.71
CA ILE A 38 2.67 3.88 3.79
C ILE A 38 2.41 3.22 2.44
N LEU A 39 1.14 3.21 2.03
CA LEU A 39 0.69 2.67 0.75
C LEU A 39 0.58 3.81 -0.26
N ARG A 40 1.45 3.81 -1.26
CA ARG A 40 1.50 4.83 -2.32
C ARG A 40 0.82 4.30 -3.57
N GLU A 41 -0.14 5.04 -4.09
CA GLU A 41 -0.88 4.60 -5.28
C GLU A 41 0.03 4.57 -6.51
N TRP A 42 0.01 3.43 -7.21
CA TRP A 42 0.78 3.20 -8.41
C TRP A 42 -0.14 2.98 -9.61
N ASN A 43 0.04 3.79 -10.65
CA ASN A 43 -0.63 3.60 -11.93
C ASN A 43 0.18 2.62 -12.79
N LYS A 44 -0.37 1.42 -13.02
CA LYS A 44 0.29 0.36 -13.80
C LYS A 44 0.47 0.70 -15.28
N ASP A 45 -0.43 1.49 -15.85
CA ASP A 45 -0.47 1.79 -17.28
C ASP A 45 0.54 2.89 -17.61
N LYS A 46 0.57 3.94 -16.79
CA LYS A 46 1.53 5.05 -16.90
C LYS A 46 2.89 4.75 -16.27
N LYS A 47 3.00 3.67 -15.49
CA LYS A 47 4.22 3.26 -14.77
C LYS A 47 4.74 4.37 -13.83
N GLU A 48 3.84 5.05 -13.14
CA GLU A 48 4.16 6.18 -12.26
C GLU A 48 3.34 6.16 -10.96
N TYR A 49 3.82 6.89 -9.95
CA TYR A 49 3.04 7.21 -8.76
C TYR A 49 2.04 8.31 -9.08
N THR A 50 0.82 8.21 -8.56
CA THR A 50 -0.21 9.24 -8.79
C THR A 50 -0.07 10.45 -7.87
N GLY A 51 0.74 10.34 -6.81
CA GLY A 51 0.88 11.34 -5.76
C GLY A 51 -0.08 11.16 -4.59
N ARG A 52 -0.91 10.11 -4.62
CA ARG A 52 -1.78 9.67 -3.53
C ARG A 52 -1.12 8.59 -2.68
#